data_AF-A0A0S8BZH1-F1
#
_entry.id   AF-A0A0S8BZH1-F1
#
_cell.length_a   1.000
_cell.length_b   1.000
_cell.length_c   1.000
_cell.angle_alpha   90.00
_cell.angle_beta   90.00
_cell.angle_gamma   90.00
#
_symmetry.space_group_name_H-M   'P 1'
#
loop_
_entity.id
_entity.type
_entity.pdbx_description
1 polymer ?
#
loop_
_entity_poly.entity_id
_entity_poly.type
_entity_poly.pdbx_seq_one_letter_code
_entity_poly.pdbx_strand_id
1 'polypeptide(L)'
;MSTDVGVGELVEELEQRGARLPFEIGAFLALEACEGLLRQSVKLDPDDVRVTPEGSVLVAATAARAEPEEAARSLMSILGRLLVAAGPGVPPDLLQLVKESSTGQRSWALRDLHDVIEASLIPINRAASRRVLARLVRDSDRPAAAKAPELDPHELDAELDELLRDPAARTPGPEQASLALEDARGSDAKDAEDVRAVQHLKYADDEPITERIRFPKPPDARIKPEAPPASAASAAALAVSEDEPEAPPEPVTKTIRKWNTPAESEPETAAVAVAVSIPVTEPELQTPTESVFGTGSVTASVRDSAVSRAPSTHTPEPSHDRPSVTPARRPRPRSGWGIWLFAAAVGLAVYAGIAAGTFDAWFRAPAPVAEAAPSGVIDVRVFPADAQIFVFVGRGPTVSQGMSVAGPHEFVVFDKGLRPTRASIPKDAKWAPTPNGPLYELAIQAQPATVPSYALDLGTPETQAPGGGGAEGTIRVITNPPGSKVYRFVGRGPTARVEVPSIHEGQEVLVYHPGYETRRAVIGPSDWQPVEAEGLHAASLEVELPALPGSVVLEPMEQ
;
A
#
# COMPACT_ATOMS: atom_id res chain seq x y z
N MET A 1 -23.23 -9.65 21.79
CA MET A 1 -21.78 -9.89 21.74
C MET A 1 -21.56 -10.72 20.50
N SER A 2 -20.83 -10.23 19.51
CA SER A 2 -20.54 -10.99 18.30
C SER A 2 -19.64 -12.16 18.71
N THR A 3 -20.04 -13.37 18.34
CA THR A 3 -19.31 -14.60 18.66
C THR A 3 -18.23 -14.83 17.61
N ASP A 4 -17.07 -15.32 18.02
CA ASP A 4 -16.02 -15.72 17.08
C ASP A 4 -16.59 -16.74 16.08
N VAL A 5 -16.32 -16.58 14.79
CA VAL A 5 -16.87 -17.42 13.72
C VAL A 5 -15.85 -18.45 13.31
N GLY A 6 -16.25 -19.72 13.18
CA GLY A 6 -15.36 -20.78 12.67
C GLY A 6 -15.03 -20.56 11.19
N VAL A 7 -13.85 -20.98 10.73
CA VAL A 7 -13.50 -20.85 9.31
C VAL A 7 -14.45 -21.67 8.42
N GLY A 8 -14.92 -22.82 8.90
CA GLY A 8 -15.95 -23.61 8.21
C GLY A 8 -17.25 -22.83 8.01
N GLU A 9 -17.79 -22.29 9.10
CA GLU A 9 -18.98 -21.43 9.13
C GLU A 9 -18.82 -20.19 8.24
N LEU A 10 -17.70 -19.48 8.33
CA LEU A 10 -17.43 -18.29 7.52
C LEU A 10 -17.47 -18.59 6.02
N VAL A 11 -16.88 -19.70 5.59
CA VAL A 11 -16.88 -20.11 4.18
C VAL A 11 -18.30 -20.47 3.71
N GLU A 12 -19.05 -21.20 4.53
CA GLU A 12 -20.43 -21.59 4.22
C GLU A 12 -21.34 -20.37 4.10
N GLU A 13 -21.21 -19.38 4.99
CA GLU A 13 -21.98 -18.14 4.92
C GLU A 13 -21.63 -17.28 3.70
N LEU A 14 -20.35 -17.20 3.32
CA LEU A 14 -19.95 -16.50 2.10
C LEU A 14 -20.53 -17.18 0.87
N GLU A 15 -20.48 -18.51 0.81
CA GLU A 15 -21.05 -19.28 -0.30
C GLU A 15 -22.56 -19.10 -0.41
N GLN A 16 -23.29 -19.18 0.71
CA GLN A 16 -24.74 -18.94 0.75
C GLN A 16 -25.13 -17.54 0.23
N ARG A 17 -24.24 -16.56 0.40
CA ARG A 17 -24.43 -15.17 -0.08
C ARG A 17 -23.96 -14.96 -1.51
N GLY A 18 -23.42 -15.99 -2.17
CA GLY A 18 -22.78 -15.85 -3.49
C GLY A 18 -21.50 -15.00 -3.45
N ALA A 19 -20.94 -14.77 -2.26
CA ALA A 19 -19.67 -14.09 -2.09
C ALA A 19 -18.51 -15.08 -2.19
N ARG A 20 -17.32 -14.58 -2.53
CA ARG A 20 -16.08 -15.36 -2.57
C ARG A 20 -15.07 -14.77 -1.60
N LEU A 21 -14.28 -15.64 -0.97
CA LEU A 21 -13.19 -15.22 -0.11
C LEU A 21 -11.99 -14.81 -0.98
N PRO A 22 -11.42 -13.61 -0.90
CA PRO A 22 -10.19 -13.32 -1.65
C PRO A 22 -9.08 -14.31 -1.25
N PHE A 23 -8.33 -14.85 -2.22
CA PHE A 23 -7.36 -15.91 -1.94
C PHE A 23 -6.27 -15.45 -0.96
N GLU A 24 -5.88 -14.16 -1.01
CA GLU A 24 -4.90 -13.56 -0.10
C GLU A 24 -5.39 -13.63 1.35
N ILE A 25 -6.70 -13.48 1.57
CA ILE A 25 -7.31 -13.57 2.89
C ILE A 25 -7.37 -15.04 3.36
N GLY A 26 -7.68 -15.97 2.45
CA GLY A 26 -7.62 -17.41 2.75
C GLY A 26 -6.21 -17.87 3.11
N ALA A 27 -5.20 -17.48 2.33
CA ALA A 27 -3.80 -17.79 2.63
C ALA A 27 -3.33 -17.09 3.92
N PHE A 28 -3.76 -15.86 4.19
CA PHE A 28 -3.48 -15.16 5.45
C PHE A 28 -4.09 -15.87 6.68
N LEU A 29 -5.32 -16.38 6.57
CA LEU A 29 -5.95 -17.20 7.61
C LEU A 29 -5.12 -18.45 7.93
N ALA A 30 -4.67 -19.15 6.88
CA ALA A 30 -3.80 -20.31 7.04
C ALA A 30 -2.43 -19.95 7.64
N LEU A 31 -1.86 -18.79 7.27
CA LEU A 31 -0.60 -18.31 7.84
C LEU A 31 -0.71 -18.07 9.35
N GLU A 32 -1.71 -17.30 9.81
CA GLU A 32 -1.89 -17.03 11.23
C GLU A 32 -2.26 -18.30 12.02
N ALA A 33 -3.02 -19.23 11.42
CA ALA A 33 -3.26 -20.54 12.01
C ALA A 33 -1.95 -21.35 12.15
N CYS A 34 -1.06 -21.29 11.15
CA CYS A 34 0.26 -21.92 11.19
C CYS A 34 1.12 -21.35 12.33
N GLU A 35 1.09 -20.04 12.56
CA GLU A 35 1.78 -19.41 13.68
C GLU A 35 1.24 -19.89 15.05
N GLY A 36 -0.07 -20.14 15.14
CA GLY A 36 -0.67 -20.80 16.30
C GLY A 36 -0.13 -22.22 16.49
N LEU A 37 -0.07 -23.02 15.41
CA LEU A 37 0.46 -24.39 15.43
C LEU A 37 1.94 -24.47 15.79
N LEU A 38 2.75 -23.47 15.41
CA LEU A 38 4.16 -23.40 15.81
C LEU A 38 4.34 -23.27 17.33
N ARG A 39 3.33 -22.75 18.05
CA ARG A 39 3.32 -22.70 19.52
C ARG A 39 2.80 -23.99 20.12
N GLN A 40 1.78 -24.58 19.51
CA GLN A 40 1.16 -25.81 19.97
C GLN A 40 0.65 -26.64 18.80
N SER A 41 1.32 -27.76 18.53
CA SER A 41 0.90 -28.72 17.50
C SER A 41 -0.42 -29.39 17.91
N VAL A 42 -1.49 -29.05 17.21
CA VAL A 42 -2.82 -29.66 17.32
C VAL A 42 -3.30 -30.06 15.94
N LYS A 43 -4.16 -31.08 15.89
CA LYS A 43 -4.91 -31.42 14.69
C LYS A 43 -6.05 -30.43 14.55
N LEU A 44 -6.11 -29.75 13.40
CA LEU A 44 -7.13 -28.75 13.14
C LEU A 44 -8.29 -29.34 12.33
N ASP A 45 -9.51 -29.17 12.82
CA ASP A 45 -10.72 -29.15 12.01
C ASP A 45 -11.05 -27.71 11.56
N PRO A 46 -11.87 -27.52 10.52
CA PRO A 46 -12.22 -26.18 10.02
C PRO A 46 -12.83 -25.24 11.09
N ASP A 47 -13.50 -25.78 12.10
CA ASP A 47 -14.12 -25.01 13.17
C ASP A 47 -13.17 -24.73 14.35
N ASP A 48 -12.00 -25.39 14.39
CA ASP A 48 -10.95 -25.11 15.36
C ASP A 48 -10.20 -23.82 15.04
N VAL A 49 -10.24 -23.34 13.79
CA VAL A 49 -9.70 -22.03 13.41
C VAL A 49 -10.84 -21.02 13.44
N ARG A 50 -10.74 -20.04 14.31
CA ARG A 50 -11.80 -19.05 14.55
C ARG A 50 -11.32 -17.64 14.25
N VAL A 51 -12.23 -16.81 13.73
CA VAL A 51 -11.97 -15.41 13.43
C VAL A 51 -12.80 -14.55 14.38
N THR A 52 -12.10 -13.68 15.10
CA THR A 52 -12.71 -12.72 16.03
C THR A 52 -13.36 -11.54 15.29
N PRO A 53 -14.28 -10.77 15.93
CA PRO A 53 -14.87 -9.55 15.35
C PRO A 53 -13.86 -8.42 15.06
N GLU A 54 -12.65 -8.51 15.62
CA GLU A 54 -11.49 -7.65 15.36
C GLU A 54 -10.63 -8.13 14.17
N GLY A 55 -10.95 -9.31 13.62
CA GLY A 55 -10.24 -9.93 12.50
C GLY A 55 -8.97 -10.67 12.90
N SER A 56 -8.76 -10.93 14.19
CA SER A 56 -7.68 -11.80 14.69
C SER A 56 -8.07 -13.27 14.51
N VAL A 57 -7.08 -14.11 14.22
CA VAL A 57 -7.26 -15.55 14.01
C VAL A 57 -6.80 -16.30 15.26
N LEU A 58 -7.64 -17.22 15.75
CA LEU A 58 -7.39 -18.02 16.93
C LEU A 58 -7.48 -19.50 16.60
N VAL A 59 -6.58 -20.30 17.17
CA VAL A 59 -6.69 -21.76 17.15
C VAL A 59 -7.33 -22.21 18.46
N ALA A 60 -8.39 -22.99 18.38
CA ALA A 60 -9.18 -23.43 19.53
C ALA A 60 -8.33 -24.28 20.49
N ALA A 61 -8.36 -23.92 21.78
CA ALA A 61 -7.64 -24.65 22.81
C ALA A 61 -8.17 -26.09 23.03
N THR A 62 -9.37 -26.38 22.52
CA THR A 62 -10.03 -27.70 22.58
C THR A 62 -9.51 -28.68 21.54
N ALA A 63 -8.76 -28.21 20.53
CA ALA A 63 -8.22 -29.05 19.48
C ALA A 63 -7.28 -30.13 20.06
N ALA A 64 -7.39 -31.35 19.53
CA ALA A 64 -6.60 -32.47 20.00
C ALA A 64 -5.12 -32.25 19.68
N ARG A 65 -4.24 -32.41 20.68
CA ARG A 65 -2.79 -32.40 20.45
C ARG A 65 -2.41 -33.48 19.44
N ALA A 66 -1.52 -33.13 18.53
CA ALA A 66 -1.09 -34.01 17.46
C ALA A 66 0.40 -33.83 17.18
N GLU A 67 0.99 -34.81 16.50
CA GLU A 67 2.35 -34.70 16.00
C GLU A 67 2.45 -33.56 14.97
N PRO A 68 3.61 -32.87 14.87
CA PRO A 68 3.77 -31.73 13.95
C PRO A 68 3.42 -32.02 12.50
N GLU A 69 3.70 -33.24 12.02
CA GLU A 69 3.35 -33.66 10.66
C GLU A 69 1.83 -33.82 10.46
N GLU A 70 1.11 -34.29 11.47
CA GLU A 70 -0.35 -34.38 11.42
C GLU A 70 -0.98 -33.00 11.50
N ALA A 71 -0.44 -32.10 12.34
CA ALA A 71 -0.83 -30.70 12.39
C ALA A 71 -0.63 -30.01 11.03
N ALA A 72 0.53 -30.17 10.39
CA ALA A 72 0.81 -29.64 9.06
C ALA A 72 -0.16 -30.17 8.00
N ARG A 73 -0.46 -31.48 8.02
CA ARG A 73 -1.44 -32.08 7.10
C ARG A 73 -2.84 -31.51 7.30
N SER A 74 -3.26 -31.31 8.55
CA SER A 74 -4.57 -30.71 8.86
C SER A 74 -4.65 -29.23 8.42
N LEU A 75 -3.57 -28.46 8.59
CA LEU A 75 -3.49 -27.09 8.09
C LEU A 75 -3.58 -27.02 6.56
N MET A 76 -2.91 -27.94 5.85
CA MET A 76 -2.99 -28.02 4.38
C MET A 76 -4.39 -28.37 3.89
N SER A 77 -5.14 -29.16 4.64
CA SER A 77 -6.56 -29.43 4.36
C SER A 77 -7.40 -28.15 4.48
N ILE A 78 -7.18 -27.35 5.53
CA ILE A 78 -7.85 -26.06 5.73
C ILE A 78 -7.48 -25.07 4.62
N LEU A 79 -6.19 -24.94 4.28
CA LEU A 79 -5.74 -24.10 3.17
C LEU A 79 -6.41 -24.52 1.85
N GLY A 80 -6.46 -25.83 1.56
CA GLY A 80 -7.17 -26.34 0.39
C GLY A 80 -8.64 -25.91 0.33
N ARG A 81 -9.38 -26.03 1.45
CA ARG A 81 -10.77 -25.57 1.55
C ARG A 81 -10.89 -24.05 1.32
N LEU A 82 -9.99 -23.26 1.90
CA LEU A 82 -9.96 -21.81 1.73
C LEU A 82 -9.68 -21.39 0.28
N LEU A 83 -8.76 -22.07 -0.40
CA LEU A 83 -8.44 -21.78 -1.81
C LEU A 83 -9.60 -22.17 -2.75
N VAL A 84 -10.31 -23.25 -2.46
CA VAL A 84 -11.53 -23.62 -3.21
C VAL A 84 -12.63 -22.57 -3.01
N ALA A 85 -12.82 -22.10 -1.77
CA ALA A 85 -13.78 -21.03 -1.47
C ALA A 85 -13.44 -19.70 -2.16
N ALA A 86 -12.15 -19.48 -2.46
CA ALA A 86 -11.69 -18.28 -3.14
C ALA A 86 -12.02 -18.24 -4.63
N GLY A 87 -12.13 -19.40 -5.28
CA GLY A 87 -12.46 -19.49 -6.69
C GLY A 87 -11.27 -19.16 -7.62
N PRO A 88 -11.52 -18.60 -8.82
CA PRO A 88 -10.47 -18.39 -9.82
C PRO A 88 -9.50 -17.27 -9.40
N GLY A 89 -8.24 -17.36 -9.85
CA GLY A 89 -7.20 -16.35 -9.58
C GLY A 89 -6.22 -16.71 -8.46
N VAL A 90 -6.32 -17.91 -7.88
CA VAL A 90 -5.33 -18.42 -6.93
C VAL A 90 -3.97 -18.61 -7.62
N PRO A 91 -2.85 -18.12 -7.04
CA PRO A 91 -1.52 -18.37 -7.55
C PRO A 91 -1.21 -19.86 -7.72
N PRO A 92 -0.56 -20.27 -8.83
CA PRO A 92 -0.29 -21.68 -9.11
C PRO A 92 0.58 -22.33 -8.03
N ASP A 93 1.48 -21.57 -7.39
CA ASP A 93 2.37 -22.07 -6.34
C ASP A 93 1.60 -22.57 -5.10
N LEU A 94 0.52 -21.89 -4.71
CA LEU A 94 -0.35 -22.31 -3.60
C LEU A 94 -1.15 -23.58 -3.95
N LEU A 95 -1.62 -23.69 -5.20
CA LEU A 95 -2.31 -24.89 -5.67
C LEU A 95 -1.35 -26.09 -5.75
N GLN A 96 -0.12 -25.85 -6.21
CA GLN A 96 0.93 -26.87 -6.26
C GLN A 96 1.30 -27.32 -4.84
N LEU A 97 1.44 -26.39 -3.89
CA LEU A 97 1.69 -26.69 -2.48
C LEU A 97 0.62 -27.63 -1.90
N VAL A 98 -0.67 -27.30 -2.07
CA VAL A 98 -1.79 -28.16 -1.63
C VAL A 98 -1.77 -29.52 -2.31
N LYS A 99 -1.49 -29.56 -3.62
CA LYS A 99 -1.40 -30.80 -4.39
C LYS A 99 -0.28 -31.71 -3.85
N GLU A 100 0.94 -31.18 -3.69
CA GLU A 100 2.11 -31.92 -3.20
C GLU A 100 1.89 -32.48 -1.78
N SER A 101 1.22 -31.71 -0.91
CA SER A 101 0.86 -32.20 0.42
C SER A 101 -0.21 -33.30 0.38
N SER A 102 -1.20 -33.20 -0.53
CA SER A 102 -2.30 -34.17 -0.65
C SER A 102 -1.86 -35.52 -1.22
N THR A 103 -0.85 -35.54 -2.10
CA THR A 103 -0.32 -36.78 -2.70
C THR A 103 0.63 -37.53 -1.77
N GLY A 104 1.00 -36.93 -0.62
CA GLY A 104 2.00 -37.48 0.29
C GLY A 104 3.41 -37.53 -0.29
N GLN A 105 3.64 -36.86 -1.44
CA GLN A 105 4.96 -36.81 -2.08
C GLN A 105 5.99 -36.09 -1.21
N ARG A 106 5.54 -35.16 -0.36
CA ARG A 106 6.39 -34.38 0.53
C ARG A 106 5.73 -34.24 1.91
N SER A 107 6.44 -34.69 2.95
CA SER A 107 6.11 -34.28 4.31
C SER A 107 6.63 -32.86 4.54
N TRP A 108 5.78 -32.01 5.11
CA TRP A 108 6.10 -30.61 5.38
C TRP A 108 6.27 -30.42 6.88
N ALA A 109 7.39 -29.84 7.30
CA ALA A 109 7.50 -29.30 8.64
C ALA A 109 6.68 -27.99 8.73
N LEU A 110 6.10 -27.71 9.90
CA LEU A 110 5.28 -26.50 10.10
C LEU A 110 6.03 -25.20 9.78
N ARG A 111 7.34 -25.15 10.05
CA ARG A 111 8.16 -23.97 9.76
C ARG A 111 8.36 -23.77 8.25
N ASP A 112 8.69 -24.84 7.53
CA ASP A 112 8.83 -24.76 6.07
C ASP A 112 7.51 -24.36 5.41
N LEU A 113 6.39 -24.88 5.93
CA LEU A 113 5.07 -24.54 5.45
C LEU A 113 4.72 -23.06 5.71
N HIS A 114 5.04 -22.54 6.90
CA HIS A 114 4.90 -21.13 7.22
C HIS A 114 5.66 -20.26 6.20
N ASP A 115 6.94 -20.56 5.97
CA ASP A 115 7.80 -19.76 5.11
C ASP A 115 7.32 -19.78 3.65
N VAL A 116 6.82 -20.92 3.15
CA VAL A 116 6.27 -21.02 1.79
C VAL A 116 4.94 -20.27 1.66
N ILE A 117 4.04 -20.37 2.66
CA ILE A 117 2.77 -19.61 2.64
C ILE A 117 3.08 -18.11 2.70
N GLU A 118 3.98 -17.68 3.57
CA GLU A 118 4.38 -16.27 3.69
C GLU A 118 5.05 -15.76 2.40
N ALA A 119 5.94 -16.54 1.78
CA ALA A 119 6.56 -16.17 0.50
C ALA A 119 5.55 -16.07 -0.66
N SER A 120 4.49 -16.88 -0.62
CA SER A 120 3.39 -16.84 -1.60
C SER A 120 2.51 -15.60 -1.44
N LEU A 121 2.50 -15.03 -0.23
CA LEU A 121 1.84 -13.78 0.09
C LEU A 121 2.84 -12.64 -0.14
N ILE A 122 2.94 -12.13 -1.38
CA ILE A 122 3.63 -10.85 -1.71
C ILE A 122 3.41 -9.87 -0.55
N PRO A 123 4.46 -9.19 -0.01
CA PRO A 123 4.46 -8.55 1.29
C PRO A 123 3.08 -8.09 1.77
N ILE A 124 2.42 -8.97 2.53
CA ILE A 124 1.02 -8.78 2.86
C ILE A 124 0.90 -7.77 4.00
N ASN A 125 0.07 -6.76 3.80
CA ASN A 125 -0.27 -5.85 4.87
C ASN A 125 -1.20 -6.58 5.86
N ARG A 126 -0.63 -7.23 6.87
CA ARG A 126 -1.37 -8.02 7.88
C ARG A 126 -2.50 -7.22 8.54
N ALA A 127 -2.28 -5.92 8.78
CA ALA A 127 -3.33 -5.05 9.34
C ALA A 127 -4.50 -4.85 8.36
N ALA A 128 -4.24 -4.75 7.06
CA ALA A 128 -5.29 -4.72 6.05
C ALA A 128 -6.07 -6.04 5.99
N SER A 129 -5.37 -7.19 6.01
CA SER A 129 -6.02 -8.50 5.99
C SER A 129 -6.92 -8.72 7.20
N ARG A 130 -6.46 -8.34 8.41
CA ARG A 130 -7.29 -8.36 9.63
C ARG A 130 -8.52 -7.45 9.51
N ARG A 131 -8.39 -6.24 8.92
CA ARG A 131 -9.55 -5.37 8.67
C ARG A 131 -10.57 -6.01 7.72
N VAL A 132 -10.10 -6.71 6.69
CA VAL A 132 -10.97 -7.43 5.75
C VAL A 132 -11.67 -8.58 6.49
N LEU A 133 -10.96 -9.37 7.28
CA LEU A 133 -11.54 -10.43 8.12
C LEU A 133 -12.59 -9.91 9.09
N ALA A 134 -12.26 -8.83 9.82
CA ALA A 134 -13.20 -8.19 10.75
C ALA A 134 -14.49 -7.75 10.04
N ARG A 135 -14.37 -7.26 8.80
CA ARG A 135 -15.53 -6.90 7.97
C ARG A 135 -16.32 -8.14 7.56
N LEU A 136 -15.64 -9.21 7.10
CA LEU A 136 -16.30 -10.45 6.69
C LEU A 136 -17.09 -11.07 7.85
N VAL A 137 -16.52 -11.13 9.06
CA VAL A 137 -17.20 -11.63 10.28
C VAL A 137 -18.42 -10.76 10.63
N ARG A 138 -18.32 -9.44 10.54
CA ARG A 138 -19.47 -8.55 10.81
C ARG A 138 -20.55 -8.63 9.75
N ASP A 139 -20.15 -8.81 8.49
CA ASP A 139 -21.08 -9.02 7.40
C ASP A 139 -21.77 -10.38 7.54
N SER A 140 -21.08 -11.40 8.05
CA SER A 140 -21.57 -12.72 8.43
C SER A 140 -22.72 -12.65 9.46
N ASP A 141 -22.55 -11.88 10.54
CA ASP A 141 -23.60 -11.61 11.55
C ASP A 141 -24.80 -10.81 11.00
N ARG A 142 -24.62 -10.11 9.87
CA ARG A 142 -25.71 -9.28 9.31
C ARG A 142 -26.78 -10.22 8.77
N PRO A 143 -28.07 -10.07 9.16
CA PRO A 143 -29.13 -10.91 8.59
C PRO A 143 -29.08 -10.80 7.07
N ALA A 144 -29.18 -11.94 6.39
CA ALA A 144 -29.21 -11.99 4.94
C ALA A 144 -30.23 -10.95 4.47
N ALA A 145 -29.77 -9.99 3.65
CA ALA A 145 -30.67 -9.01 3.07
C ALA A 145 -31.84 -9.79 2.48
N ALA A 146 -33.07 -9.41 2.84
CA ALA A 146 -34.27 -10.08 2.34
C ALA A 146 -34.07 -10.32 0.85
N LYS A 147 -34.05 -11.60 0.44
CA LYS A 147 -33.80 -12.02 -0.95
C LYS A 147 -34.60 -11.04 -1.79
N ALA A 148 -33.91 -10.21 -2.59
CA ALA A 148 -34.60 -9.26 -3.45
C ALA A 148 -35.72 -10.05 -4.13
N PRO A 149 -36.98 -9.55 -4.14
CA PRO A 149 -38.10 -10.32 -4.66
C PRO A 149 -37.63 -10.91 -5.99
N GLU A 150 -37.67 -12.23 -6.06
CA GLU A 150 -37.19 -12.98 -7.21
C GLU A 150 -38.11 -12.56 -8.35
N LEU A 151 -37.68 -11.53 -9.09
CA LEU A 151 -38.44 -10.95 -10.18
C LEU A 151 -38.70 -12.11 -11.13
N ASP A 152 -39.98 -12.44 -11.32
CA ASP A 152 -40.37 -13.48 -12.24
C ASP A 152 -39.75 -13.13 -13.61
N PRO A 153 -38.96 -14.02 -14.23
CA PRO A 153 -38.41 -13.77 -15.55
C PRO A 153 -39.47 -13.31 -16.55
N HIS A 154 -40.72 -13.75 -16.38
CA HIS A 154 -41.84 -13.32 -17.20
C HIS A 154 -42.31 -11.88 -16.92
N GLU A 155 -42.20 -11.40 -15.68
CA GLU A 155 -42.47 -10.00 -15.35
C GLU A 155 -41.38 -9.09 -15.91
N LEU A 156 -40.10 -9.50 -15.82
CA LEU A 156 -38.99 -8.78 -16.44
C LEU A 156 -39.11 -8.71 -17.97
N ASP A 157 -39.51 -9.81 -18.61
CA ASP A 157 -39.73 -9.85 -20.06
C ASP A 157 -40.92 -8.95 -20.45
N ALA A 158 -42.01 -8.96 -19.67
CA ALA A 158 -43.15 -8.08 -19.89
C ALA A 158 -42.81 -6.59 -19.69
N GLU A 159 -42.00 -6.26 -18.67
CA GLU A 159 -41.50 -4.89 -18.47
C GLU A 159 -40.57 -4.45 -19.60
N LEU A 160 -39.71 -5.34 -20.08
CA LEU A 160 -38.81 -5.07 -21.21
C LEU A 160 -39.58 -4.88 -22.51
N ASP A 161 -40.58 -5.73 -22.78
CA ASP A 161 -41.49 -5.60 -23.92
C ASP A 161 -42.28 -4.29 -23.85
N GLU A 162 -42.73 -3.88 -22.67
CA GLU A 162 -43.42 -2.60 -22.49
C GLU A 162 -42.47 -1.41 -22.67
N LEU A 163 -41.21 -1.53 -22.24
CA LEU A 163 -40.18 -0.52 -22.43
C LEU A 163 -39.81 -0.36 -23.92
N LEU A 164 -39.72 -1.47 -24.65
CA LEU A 164 -39.39 -1.53 -26.07
C LEU A 164 -40.58 -1.25 -27.00
N ARG A 165 -41.81 -1.26 -26.47
CA ARG A 165 -43.00 -0.87 -27.21
C ARG A 165 -42.88 0.59 -27.68
N ASP A 166 -43.08 0.80 -28.98
CA ASP A 166 -42.92 2.09 -29.66
C ASP A 166 -43.68 3.20 -28.89
N PRO A 167 -43.01 4.26 -28.42
CA PRO A 167 -43.64 5.29 -27.61
C PRO A 167 -44.81 5.98 -28.32
N ALA A 168 -44.85 5.96 -29.66
CA ALA A 168 -45.97 6.49 -30.43
C ALA A 168 -47.27 5.65 -30.32
N ALA A 169 -47.16 4.38 -29.93
CA ALA A 169 -48.29 3.47 -29.75
C ALA A 169 -48.78 3.40 -28.28
N ARG A 170 -48.05 4.01 -27.34
CA ARG A 170 -48.50 4.09 -25.94
C ARG A 170 -49.73 4.99 -25.86
N THR A 171 -50.88 4.38 -25.62
CA THR A 171 -52.09 5.12 -25.28
C THR A 171 -51.87 5.66 -23.86
N PRO A 172 -51.79 6.99 -23.65
CA PRO A 172 -51.48 7.54 -22.35
C PRO A 172 -52.50 7.03 -21.33
N GLY A 173 -52.02 6.39 -20.27
CA GLY A 173 -52.86 5.93 -19.18
C GLY A 173 -53.63 7.11 -18.57
N PRO A 174 -54.83 6.88 -18.00
CA PRO A 174 -55.68 7.95 -17.47
C PRO A 174 -54.97 8.82 -16.41
N GLU A 175 -53.98 8.29 -15.69
CA GLU A 175 -53.16 9.07 -14.75
C GLU A 175 -52.19 10.06 -15.42
N GLN A 176 -51.58 9.69 -16.55
CA GLN A 176 -50.70 10.60 -17.31
C GLN A 176 -51.50 11.68 -18.04
N ALA A 177 -52.73 11.37 -18.44
CA ALA A 177 -53.65 12.36 -19.02
C ALA A 177 -54.06 13.44 -18.00
N SER A 178 -54.18 13.10 -16.71
CA SER A 178 -54.42 14.08 -15.65
C SER A 178 -53.23 14.99 -15.37
N LEU A 179 -51.99 14.46 -15.37
CA LEU A 179 -50.78 15.25 -15.18
C LEU A 179 -50.53 16.23 -16.34
N ALA A 180 -50.77 15.79 -17.59
CA ALA A 180 -50.66 16.66 -18.76
C ALA A 180 -51.71 17.80 -18.76
N LEU A 181 -52.87 17.61 -18.11
CA LEU A 181 -53.90 18.64 -17.97
C LEU A 181 -53.61 19.65 -16.84
N GLU A 182 -52.81 19.27 -15.84
CA GLU A 182 -52.35 20.18 -14.78
C GLU A 182 -51.19 21.07 -15.28
N ASP A 183 -50.25 20.53 -16.04
CA ASP A 183 -49.16 21.32 -16.64
C ASP A 183 -49.68 22.35 -17.65
N ALA A 184 -50.73 22.01 -18.41
CA ALA A 184 -51.38 22.95 -19.33
C ALA A 184 -52.17 24.08 -18.62
N ARG A 185 -52.47 23.95 -17.32
CA ARG A 185 -53.17 24.98 -16.53
C ARG A 185 -52.25 25.83 -15.64
N GLY A 186 -50.99 25.43 -15.46
CA GLY A 186 -50.02 26.12 -14.60
C GLY A 186 -49.18 27.22 -15.25
N SER A 187 -49.08 27.25 -16.59
CA SER A 187 -48.01 28.00 -17.28
C SER A 187 -48.29 29.48 -17.60
N ASP A 188 -49.50 30.02 -17.40
CA ASP A 188 -49.88 31.32 -18.01
C ASP A 188 -50.13 32.50 -17.05
N ALA A 189 -49.77 32.42 -15.76
CA ALA A 189 -50.14 33.52 -14.85
C ALA A 189 -49.19 33.91 -13.70
N LYS A 190 -47.98 33.34 -13.54
CA LYS A 190 -47.13 33.68 -12.36
C LYS A 190 -45.68 34.10 -12.60
N ASP A 191 -45.15 34.06 -13.82
CA ASP A 191 -43.74 34.39 -14.06
C ASP A 191 -43.46 35.84 -14.48
N ALA A 192 -44.48 36.72 -14.46
CA ALA A 192 -44.31 38.13 -14.86
C ALA A 192 -44.05 39.10 -13.69
N GLU A 193 -44.20 38.68 -12.43
CA GLU A 193 -44.11 39.60 -11.28
C GLU A 193 -42.85 39.45 -10.41
N ASP A 194 -42.11 38.33 -10.50
CA ASP A 194 -40.98 38.05 -9.60
C ASP A 194 -39.58 38.39 -10.17
N VAL A 195 -39.50 38.88 -11.42
CA VAL A 195 -38.22 39.29 -12.05
C VAL A 195 -37.94 40.80 -11.90
N ARG A 196 -38.84 41.57 -11.27
CA ARG A 196 -38.69 43.03 -11.12
C ARG A 196 -38.12 43.51 -9.77
N ALA A 197 -37.78 42.60 -8.85
CA ALA A 197 -37.35 42.96 -7.49
C ALA A 197 -35.83 42.97 -7.23
N VAL A 198 -34.96 42.70 -8.23
CA VAL A 198 -33.49 42.59 -7.98
C VAL A 198 -32.63 43.60 -8.77
N GLN A 199 -33.20 44.62 -9.42
CA GLN A 199 -32.44 45.58 -10.24
C GLN A 199 -32.41 47.04 -9.77
N HIS A 200 -32.63 47.32 -8.48
CA HIS A 200 -32.45 48.67 -7.94
C HIS A 200 -31.76 48.69 -6.57
N LEU A 201 -30.44 48.50 -6.55
CA LEU A 201 -29.58 49.14 -5.55
C LEU A 201 -28.38 49.76 -6.27
N LYS A 202 -28.53 51.06 -6.50
CA LYS A 202 -27.53 51.98 -7.00
C LYS A 202 -26.45 52.19 -5.94
N TYR A 203 -25.22 52.30 -6.45
CA TYR A 203 -24.14 53.16 -5.97
C TYR A 203 -24.65 54.37 -5.15
N ALA A 204 -24.15 54.48 -3.92
CA ALA A 204 -23.91 55.74 -3.25
C ALA A 204 -22.63 55.60 -2.41
N ASP A 205 -21.75 56.57 -2.63
CA ASP A 205 -20.53 56.94 -1.91
C ASP A 205 -20.37 56.42 -0.47
N ASP A 206 -19.19 55.87 -0.17
CA ASP A 206 -18.55 56.08 1.13
C ASP A 206 -17.01 56.01 1.02
N GLU A 207 -16.38 56.99 1.66
CA GLU A 207 -14.96 57.35 1.59
C GLU A 207 -13.99 56.33 2.23
N PRO A 208 -12.71 56.32 1.82
CA PRO A 208 -11.71 55.48 2.47
C PRO A 208 -11.28 56.05 3.83
N ILE A 209 -11.73 55.42 4.91
CA ILE A 209 -11.20 55.63 6.26
C ILE A 209 -9.75 55.11 6.30
N THR A 210 -8.80 56.05 6.23
CA THR A 210 -7.38 55.84 6.47
C THR A 210 -7.10 56.01 7.96
N GLU A 211 -7.36 54.97 8.76
CA GLU A 211 -6.97 54.98 10.17
C GLU A 211 -5.54 54.42 10.34
N ARG A 212 -4.65 55.34 10.72
CA ARG A 212 -3.24 55.14 11.04
C ARG A 212 -3.06 54.18 12.23
N ILE A 213 -2.70 52.93 11.96
CA ILE A 213 -2.02 52.09 12.96
C ILE A 213 -0.52 52.40 12.90
N ARG A 214 -0.02 53.12 13.91
CA ARG A 214 1.42 53.35 14.13
C ARG A 214 2.03 52.11 14.77
N PHE A 215 2.88 51.40 14.03
CA PHE A 215 3.80 50.42 14.59
C PHE A 215 5.10 51.10 15.04
N PRO A 216 5.72 50.67 16.16
CA PRO A 216 6.97 51.23 16.64
C PRO A 216 8.14 50.88 15.71
N LYS A 217 8.95 51.90 15.43
CA LYS A 217 10.18 51.88 14.62
C LYS A 217 11.24 50.94 15.25
N PRO A 218 11.79 49.95 14.53
CA PRO A 218 12.94 49.19 15.01
C PRO A 218 14.24 50.05 14.94
N PRO A 219 15.22 49.81 15.83
CA PRO A 219 16.46 50.59 15.85
C PRO A 219 17.35 50.30 14.64
N ASP A 220 17.90 51.38 14.07
CA ASP A 220 18.82 51.39 12.94
C ASP A 220 20.15 50.67 13.28
N ALA A 221 20.34 49.44 12.79
CA ALA A 221 21.64 48.79 12.72
C ALA A 221 22.29 49.09 11.36
N ARG A 222 23.13 50.13 11.33
CA ARG A 222 24.04 50.42 10.20
C ARG A 222 25.08 49.30 10.10
N ILE A 223 24.90 48.38 9.16
CA ILE A 223 26.00 47.53 8.68
C ILE A 223 26.62 48.23 7.48
N LYS A 224 27.87 48.64 7.68
CA LYS A 224 28.78 49.26 6.71
C LYS A 224 29.28 48.17 5.76
N PRO A 225 29.18 48.32 4.42
CA PRO A 225 29.78 47.34 3.51
C PRO A 225 31.31 47.55 3.49
N GLU A 226 32.05 46.54 3.95
CA GLU A 226 33.50 46.46 3.84
C GLU A 226 33.85 45.67 2.59
N ALA A 227 34.63 46.29 1.70
CA ALA A 227 35.07 45.72 0.44
C ALA A 227 36.08 44.58 0.66
N PRO A 228 36.09 43.53 -0.18
CA PRO A 228 37.13 42.52 -0.12
C PRO A 228 38.46 43.08 -0.64
N PRO A 229 39.59 42.83 0.04
CA PRO A 229 40.90 43.18 -0.50
C PRO A 229 41.32 42.18 -1.59
N ALA A 230 41.81 42.74 -2.69
CA ALA A 230 42.63 42.04 -3.65
C ALA A 230 43.91 41.52 -2.96
N SER A 231 44.26 40.25 -3.20
CA SER A 231 45.61 39.74 -2.95
C SER A 231 46.09 39.01 -4.18
N ALA A 232 47.20 39.52 -4.70
CA ALA A 232 47.94 38.99 -5.82
C ALA A 232 48.90 37.88 -5.37
N ALA A 233 49.07 36.91 -6.27
CA ALA A 233 50.29 36.17 -6.59
C ALA A 233 51.20 35.71 -5.45
N SER A 234 51.36 34.38 -5.34
CA SER A 234 52.70 33.81 -5.15
C SER A 234 52.81 32.48 -5.90
N ALA A 235 53.75 32.47 -6.84
CA ALA A 235 54.24 31.28 -7.51
C ALA A 235 55.07 30.44 -6.53
N ALA A 236 54.84 29.12 -6.54
CA ALA A 236 55.82 28.13 -6.11
C ALA A 236 55.58 26.87 -6.92
N ALA A 237 56.48 26.63 -7.87
CA ALA A 237 56.58 25.39 -8.62
C ALA A 237 57.11 24.30 -7.69
N LEU A 238 56.34 23.23 -7.52
CA LEU A 238 56.80 21.95 -7.00
C LEU A 238 56.27 20.87 -7.95
N ALA A 239 57.21 20.24 -8.63
CA ALA A 239 56.98 19.07 -9.46
C ALA A 239 56.42 17.94 -8.58
N VAL A 240 55.20 17.50 -8.90
CA VAL A 240 54.60 16.29 -8.38
C VAL A 240 54.39 15.37 -9.57
N SER A 241 54.91 14.16 -9.43
CA SER A 241 54.87 13.06 -10.37
C SER A 241 53.45 12.81 -10.90
N GLU A 242 53.37 12.57 -12.21
CA GLU A 242 52.20 11.96 -12.85
C GLU A 242 52.04 10.54 -12.29
N ASP A 243 51.14 10.38 -11.33
CA ASP A 243 50.49 9.10 -11.08
C ASP A 243 49.23 9.07 -11.96
N GLU A 244 49.22 8.10 -12.86
CA GLU A 244 48.15 7.77 -13.79
C GLU A 244 46.85 7.50 -12.99
N PRO A 245 45.74 8.20 -13.25
CA PRO A 245 44.49 7.93 -12.55
C PRO A 245 43.96 6.56 -12.98
N GLU A 246 44.07 5.61 -12.05
CA GLU A 246 43.42 4.30 -12.11
C GLU A 246 41.92 4.51 -12.40
N ALA A 247 41.47 3.91 -13.51
CA ALA A 247 40.11 4.04 -13.98
C ALA A 247 39.10 3.64 -12.88
N PRO A 248 37.99 4.38 -12.70
CA PRO A 248 36.97 3.99 -11.75
C PRO A 248 36.43 2.60 -12.09
N PRO A 249 36.17 1.73 -11.09
CA PRO A 249 35.63 0.40 -11.35
C PRO A 249 34.30 0.53 -12.10
N GLU A 250 34.19 -0.19 -13.21
CA GLU A 250 32.98 -0.24 -14.03
C GLU A 250 31.78 -0.64 -13.14
N PRO A 251 30.67 0.13 -13.15
CA PRO A 251 29.50 -0.25 -12.41
C PRO A 251 28.94 -1.57 -12.98
N VAL A 252 28.75 -2.56 -12.11
CA VAL A 252 28.07 -3.81 -12.42
C VAL A 252 26.60 -3.50 -12.73
N THR A 253 26.33 -3.18 -14.00
CA THR A 253 24.99 -2.96 -14.53
C THR A 253 24.34 -4.32 -14.79
N LYS A 254 23.60 -4.83 -13.81
CA LYS A 254 22.59 -5.86 -14.10
C LYS A 254 21.42 -5.16 -14.79
N THR A 255 21.35 -5.23 -16.12
CA THR A 255 20.19 -4.76 -16.87
C THR A 255 18.96 -5.56 -16.45
N ILE A 256 18.08 -4.97 -15.62
CA ILE A 256 16.84 -5.60 -15.17
C ILE A 256 15.83 -5.57 -16.33
N ARG A 257 15.81 -6.64 -17.14
CA ARG A 257 14.72 -6.91 -18.09
C ARG A 257 13.74 -7.90 -17.44
N LYS A 258 12.72 -7.38 -16.75
CA LYS A 258 11.51 -8.16 -16.45
C LYS A 258 10.29 -7.36 -16.92
N TRP A 259 9.95 -7.55 -18.19
CA TRP A 259 8.85 -6.85 -18.85
C TRP A 259 7.63 -7.77 -18.91
N ASN A 260 6.51 -7.33 -18.34
CA ASN A 260 5.20 -7.95 -18.58
C ASN A 260 4.61 -7.35 -19.86
N THR A 261 4.84 -7.98 -21.00
CA THR A 261 4.08 -7.71 -22.23
C THR A 261 2.72 -8.41 -22.10
N PRO A 262 1.58 -7.73 -22.27
CA PRO A 262 0.30 -8.43 -22.39
C PRO A 262 0.35 -9.29 -23.66
N ALA A 263 0.07 -10.59 -23.51
CA ALA A 263 0.05 -11.54 -24.61
C ALA A 263 -1.01 -11.12 -25.65
N GLU A 264 -0.53 -10.87 -26.86
CA GLU A 264 -1.32 -10.57 -28.04
C GLU A 264 -2.07 -11.84 -28.46
N SER A 265 -3.37 -11.91 -28.14
CA SER A 265 -4.24 -12.99 -28.61
C SER A 265 -4.71 -12.65 -30.03
N GLU A 266 -4.14 -13.32 -31.03
CA GLU A 266 -4.65 -13.29 -32.41
C GLU A 266 -6.07 -13.89 -32.47
N PRO A 267 -6.98 -13.34 -33.29
CA PRO A 267 -8.31 -13.90 -33.48
C PRO A 267 -8.26 -15.12 -34.39
N GLU A 268 -8.51 -16.31 -33.83
CA GLU A 268 -8.74 -17.53 -34.60
C GLU A 268 -10.05 -17.39 -35.40
N THR A 269 -9.90 -17.25 -36.71
CA THR A 269 -10.99 -17.25 -37.68
C THR A 269 -11.73 -18.59 -37.68
N ALA A 270 -13.04 -18.50 -37.47
CA ALA A 270 -13.98 -19.60 -37.59
C ALA A 270 -14.01 -20.20 -39.01
N ALA A 271 -13.95 -21.54 -39.10
CA ALA A 271 -14.38 -22.28 -40.28
C ALA A 271 -15.04 -23.63 -39.91
N VAL A 272 -16.36 -23.66 -40.15
CA VAL A 272 -17.15 -24.73 -40.78
C VAL A 272 -17.18 -26.13 -40.14
N ALA A 273 -18.39 -26.47 -39.70
CA ALA A 273 -18.85 -27.79 -39.29
C ALA A 273 -18.76 -28.85 -40.40
N VAL A 274 -18.25 -30.03 -40.07
CA VAL A 274 -18.61 -31.30 -40.73
C VAL A 274 -18.76 -32.37 -39.66
N ALA A 275 -19.99 -32.88 -39.51
CA ALA A 275 -20.31 -34.02 -38.68
C ALA A 275 -19.87 -35.32 -39.36
N VAL A 276 -19.05 -36.13 -38.67
CA VAL A 276 -18.86 -37.55 -38.96
C VAL A 276 -18.76 -38.30 -37.64
N SER A 277 -19.63 -39.30 -37.48
CA SER A 277 -19.69 -40.23 -36.35
C SER A 277 -18.71 -41.41 -36.52
N ILE A 278 -18.56 -42.20 -35.44
CA ILE A 278 -18.03 -43.58 -35.31
C ILE A 278 -16.57 -43.66 -34.79
N PRO A 279 -16.16 -44.65 -33.96
CA PRO A 279 -16.69 -45.10 -32.66
C PRO A 279 -15.58 -45.11 -31.57
N VAL A 280 -15.99 -45.48 -30.35
CA VAL A 280 -15.14 -45.79 -29.19
C VAL A 280 -14.19 -46.96 -29.51
N THR A 281 -12.88 -46.72 -29.40
CA THR A 281 -11.87 -47.77 -29.23
C THR A 281 -10.80 -47.28 -28.24
N GLU A 282 -10.68 -48.01 -27.14
CA GLU A 282 -9.60 -47.97 -26.15
C GLU A 282 -8.24 -48.29 -26.81
N PRO A 283 -7.13 -47.63 -26.40
CA PRO A 283 -5.84 -48.28 -26.53
C PRO A 283 -5.02 -48.31 -25.24
N GLU A 284 -4.43 -49.48 -25.05
CA GLU A 284 -3.49 -49.90 -24.03
C GLU A 284 -2.21 -49.04 -23.94
N LEU A 285 -1.66 -49.03 -22.73
CA LEU A 285 -0.28 -48.69 -22.41
C LEU A 285 0.73 -49.38 -23.34
N GLN A 286 1.60 -48.61 -24.00
CA GLN A 286 2.99 -49.01 -24.26
C GLN A 286 3.93 -47.78 -24.22
N THR A 287 4.91 -47.85 -23.32
CA THR A 287 6.10 -46.99 -23.23
C THR A 287 7.09 -47.28 -24.37
N PRO A 288 7.83 -46.26 -24.82
CA PRO A 288 9.25 -46.47 -25.13
C PRO A 288 10.18 -45.41 -24.52
N THR A 289 11.22 -45.95 -23.90
CA THR A 289 12.53 -45.36 -23.58
C THR A 289 13.29 -44.85 -24.80
N GLU A 290 13.85 -43.63 -24.70
CA GLU A 290 15.18 -43.19 -25.20
C GLU A 290 15.32 -41.70 -24.79
N SER A 291 16.19 -41.28 -23.86
CA SER A 291 17.66 -41.18 -23.94
C SER A 291 18.13 -40.38 -25.16
N VAL A 292 18.68 -39.16 -25.00
CA VAL A 292 20.07 -38.73 -25.32
C VAL A 292 20.23 -37.21 -25.03
N PHE A 293 21.40 -36.83 -24.46
CA PHE A 293 21.99 -35.48 -24.23
C PHE A 293 21.49 -34.68 -23.01
N GLY A 294 22.32 -34.11 -22.15
CA GLY A 294 23.79 -34.06 -22.07
C GLY A 294 24.17 -33.27 -20.81
N THR A 295 24.99 -33.86 -19.95
CA THR A 295 25.43 -33.33 -18.66
C THR A 295 26.56 -32.31 -18.81
N GLY A 296 26.35 -31.08 -18.32
CA GLY A 296 27.40 -30.10 -18.04
C GLY A 296 27.47 -29.86 -16.53
N SER A 297 28.42 -30.52 -15.87
CA SER A 297 28.72 -30.40 -14.43
C SER A 297 29.64 -29.20 -14.18
N VAL A 298 29.28 -28.35 -13.22
CA VAL A 298 30.19 -27.38 -12.59
C VAL A 298 30.25 -27.71 -11.11
N THR A 299 31.41 -28.20 -10.67
CA THR A 299 31.76 -28.51 -9.28
C THR A 299 32.09 -27.23 -8.51
N ALA A 300 31.40 -26.98 -7.39
CA ALA A 300 31.85 -26.06 -6.35
C ALA A 300 32.16 -26.87 -5.08
N SER A 301 33.44 -26.97 -4.75
CA SER A 301 33.94 -27.55 -3.50
C SER A 301 33.49 -26.72 -2.30
N VAL A 302 32.72 -27.31 -1.40
CA VAL A 302 32.53 -26.79 -0.04
C VAL A 302 33.48 -27.55 0.88
N ARG A 303 34.38 -26.80 1.53
CA ARG A 303 35.29 -27.30 2.57
C ARG A 303 34.50 -27.57 3.85
N ASP A 304 34.53 -28.82 4.28
CA ASP A 304 34.25 -29.21 5.65
C ASP A 304 35.29 -28.59 6.60
N SER A 305 34.82 -27.96 7.67
CA SER A 305 35.62 -27.66 8.85
C SER A 305 34.91 -28.22 10.08
N ALA A 306 35.27 -29.45 10.41
CA ALA A 306 35.02 -30.04 11.71
C ALA A 306 36.01 -29.43 12.71
N VAL A 307 35.51 -28.78 13.77
CA VAL A 307 36.31 -28.44 14.95
C VAL A 307 35.72 -29.08 16.19
N SER A 308 36.62 -29.81 16.82
CA SER A 308 36.50 -30.69 17.98
C SER A 308 35.93 -30.02 19.23
N ARG A 309 35.13 -30.81 19.95
CA ARG A 309 34.51 -30.53 21.26
C ARG A 309 35.47 -30.97 22.36
N ALA A 310 35.81 -30.08 23.29
CA ALA A 310 36.50 -30.42 24.54
C ALA A 310 35.69 -29.90 25.75
N PRO A 311 35.66 -30.60 26.89
CA PRO A 311 34.89 -30.22 28.06
C PRO A 311 35.73 -29.38 29.04
N SER A 312 35.13 -28.35 29.63
CA SER A 312 35.70 -27.63 30.76
C SER A 312 34.73 -27.55 31.93
N THR A 313 35.31 -27.84 33.09
CA THR A 313 34.78 -27.95 34.44
C THR A 313 34.80 -26.60 35.17
N HIS A 314 34.10 -26.59 36.31
CA HIS A 314 34.19 -25.65 37.45
C HIS A 314 33.42 -24.33 37.39
N THR A 315 32.39 -24.26 38.24
CA THR A 315 31.76 -23.04 38.74
C THR A 315 32.04 -22.94 40.25
N PRO A 316 32.66 -21.86 40.75
CA PRO A 316 32.72 -21.58 42.18
C PRO A 316 31.62 -20.60 42.61
N GLU A 317 31.05 -20.93 43.77
CA GLU A 317 30.10 -20.19 44.59
C GLU A 317 30.78 -18.99 45.28
N PRO A 318 30.14 -17.79 45.32
CA PRO A 318 30.50 -16.77 46.28
C PRO A 318 29.43 -16.55 47.36
N SER A 319 29.93 -16.58 48.58
CA SER A 319 29.36 -16.24 49.88
C SER A 319 28.77 -14.82 49.98
N HIS A 320 27.59 -14.70 50.59
CA HIS A 320 27.06 -13.42 51.05
C HIS A 320 27.23 -13.25 52.57
N ASP A 321 28.04 -12.26 52.93
CA ASP A 321 28.22 -11.73 54.27
C ASP A 321 27.00 -10.91 54.76
N ARG A 322 26.71 -11.08 56.04
CA ARG A 322 25.62 -10.44 56.80
C ARG A 322 26.21 -9.31 57.66
N PRO A 323 25.82 -8.03 57.49
CA PRO A 323 26.12 -7.02 58.49
C PRO A 323 25.01 -6.86 59.53
N SER A 324 25.49 -6.54 60.71
CA SER A 324 24.87 -6.61 62.03
C SER A 324 23.91 -5.47 62.36
N VAL A 325 22.94 -5.84 63.19
CA VAL A 325 21.90 -5.04 63.83
C VAL A 325 22.49 -3.99 64.79
N THR A 326 21.97 -2.76 64.75
CA THR A 326 22.08 -1.76 65.83
C THR A 326 20.68 -1.35 66.33
N PRO A 327 20.46 -1.17 67.64
CA PRO A 327 19.12 -1.03 68.21
C PRO A 327 18.59 0.42 68.30
N ALA A 328 17.35 0.57 67.84
CA ALA A 328 16.21 1.32 68.37
C ALA A 328 16.42 2.62 69.19
N ARG A 329 15.93 3.74 68.63
CA ARG A 329 15.48 4.93 69.38
C ARG A 329 13.97 5.09 69.16
N ARG A 330 13.16 4.86 70.19
CA ARG A 330 11.67 4.94 70.14
C ARG A 330 11.18 6.40 70.12
N PRO A 331 10.48 6.88 69.09
CA PRO A 331 9.69 8.11 69.19
C PRO A 331 8.35 7.86 69.88
N ARG A 332 7.91 8.84 70.68
CA ARG A 332 6.66 8.81 71.47
C ARG A 332 5.42 8.84 70.54
N PRO A 333 4.35 8.11 70.87
CA PRO A 333 3.14 8.04 70.06
C PRO A 333 2.35 9.36 70.15
N ARG A 334 2.48 10.22 69.15
CA ARG A 334 1.53 11.31 68.88
C ARG A 334 0.39 10.73 68.03
N SER A 335 -0.81 10.71 68.62
CA SER A 335 -2.14 10.48 68.03
C SER A 335 -2.17 10.02 66.56
N GLY A 336 -2.40 8.72 66.35
CA GLY A 336 -2.41 8.06 65.04
C GLY A 336 -3.47 8.51 64.04
N TRP A 337 -4.31 9.49 64.36
CA TRP A 337 -5.33 10.01 63.44
C TRP A 337 -4.74 10.75 62.23
N GLY A 338 -3.64 11.49 62.41
CA GLY A 338 -3.01 12.22 61.29
C GLY A 338 -2.46 11.29 60.20
N ILE A 339 -1.97 10.11 60.60
CA ILE A 339 -1.43 9.11 59.66
C ILE A 339 -2.56 8.52 58.82
N TRP A 340 -3.72 8.23 59.42
CA TRP A 340 -4.87 7.69 58.69
C TRP A 340 -5.47 8.70 57.70
N LEU A 341 -5.55 9.99 58.08
CA LEU A 341 -6.04 11.03 57.17
C LEU A 341 -5.08 11.28 56.00
N PHE A 342 -3.77 11.27 56.26
CA PHE A 342 -2.77 11.40 55.19
C PHE A 342 -2.81 10.19 54.24
N ALA A 343 -2.91 8.97 54.78
CA ALA A 343 -3.03 7.76 53.96
C ALA A 343 -4.30 7.75 53.09
N ALA A 344 -5.43 8.22 53.64
CA ALA A 344 -6.68 8.33 52.89
C ALA A 344 -6.58 9.38 51.75
N ALA A 345 -5.97 10.54 52.02
CA ALA A 345 -5.76 11.57 51.01
C ALA A 345 -4.83 11.10 49.88
N VAL A 346 -3.75 10.41 50.21
CA VAL A 346 -2.83 9.82 49.22
C VAL A 346 -3.54 8.72 48.41
N GLY A 347 -4.32 7.86 49.07
CA GLY A 347 -5.10 6.82 48.38
C GLY A 347 -6.13 7.39 47.41
N LEU A 348 -6.83 8.47 47.79
CA LEU A 348 -7.80 9.13 46.93
C LEU A 348 -7.14 9.81 45.71
N ALA A 349 -5.97 10.44 45.91
CA ALA A 349 -5.21 11.06 44.83
C ALA A 349 -4.65 10.01 43.84
N VAL A 350 -4.14 8.88 44.35
CA VAL A 350 -3.69 7.75 43.52
C VAL A 350 -4.87 7.16 42.75
N TYR A 351 -6.02 6.93 43.41
CA TYR A 351 -7.22 6.41 42.77
C TYR A 351 -7.75 7.35 41.67
N ALA A 352 -7.80 8.66 41.94
CA ALA A 352 -8.20 9.65 40.94
C ALA A 352 -7.26 9.67 39.72
N GLY A 353 -5.95 9.53 39.93
CA GLY A 353 -4.98 9.45 38.84
C GLY A 353 -5.04 8.14 38.05
N ILE A 354 -5.43 7.02 38.68
CA ILE A 354 -5.69 5.75 37.99
C ILE A 354 -6.99 5.86 37.18
N ALA A 355 -8.07 6.38 37.78
CA ALA A 355 -9.36 6.54 37.12
C ALA A 355 -9.32 7.53 35.94
N ALA A 356 -8.47 8.55 36.00
CA ALA A 356 -8.25 9.51 34.92
C ALA A 356 -7.24 9.02 33.85
N GLY A 357 -6.65 7.82 34.02
CA GLY A 357 -5.65 7.27 33.07
C GLY A 357 -4.30 8.00 33.07
N THR A 358 -4.06 8.93 33.98
CA THR A 358 -2.83 9.74 34.01
C THR A 358 -1.63 8.97 34.53
N PHE A 359 -1.82 8.00 35.43
CA PHE A 359 -0.72 7.14 35.89
C PHE A 359 -0.25 6.16 34.81
N ASP A 360 -1.15 5.77 33.91
CA ASP A 360 -0.82 4.84 32.82
C ASP A 360 0.15 5.48 31.82
N ALA A 361 0.05 6.80 31.61
CA ALA A 361 1.02 7.55 30.80
C ALA A 361 2.42 7.66 31.45
N TRP A 362 2.50 7.59 32.79
CA TRP A 362 3.77 7.73 33.52
C TRP A 362 4.53 6.41 33.65
N PHE A 363 3.80 5.28 33.66
CA PHE A 363 4.37 3.93 33.70
C PHE A 363 4.41 3.24 32.33
N ARG A 364 3.76 3.79 31.31
CA ARG A 364 3.96 3.37 29.91
C ARG A 364 5.41 3.69 29.55
N ALA A 365 6.25 2.66 29.56
CA ALA A 365 7.58 2.74 29.00
C ALA A 365 7.47 3.46 27.64
N PRO A 366 8.31 4.47 27.35
CA PRO A 366 8.28 5.12 26.05
C PRO A 366 8.33 4.00 25.02
N ALA A 367 7.35 3.99 24.11
CA ALA A 367 7.30 2.97 23.06
C ALA A 367 8.70 2.94 22.44
N PRO A 368 9.32 1.75 22.30
CA PRO A 368 10.65 1.67 21.71
C PRO A 368 10.60 2.48 20.41
N VAL A 369 11.44 3.50 20.33
CA VAL A 369 11.53 4.33 19.12
C VAL A 369 11.87 3.34 18.03
N ALA A 370 10.91 3.09 17.14
CA ALA A 370 11.09 2.15 16.05
C ALA A 370 12.35 2.60 15.31
N GLU A 371 13.33 1.71 15.21
CA GLU A 371 14.53 1.96 14.42
C GLU A 371 14.07 2.39 13.02
N ALA A 372 14.57 3.52 12.54
CA ALA A 372 14.16 4.06 11.26
C ALA A 372 14.39 2.99 10.20
N ALA A 373 13.36 2.69 9.40
CA ALA A 373 13.49 1.71 8.34
C ALA A 373 14.65 2.15 7.41
N PRO A 374 15.49 1.23 6.92
CA PRO A 374 16.59 1.57 6.04
C PRO A 374 16.04 2.28 4.80
N SER A 375 16.51 3.49 4.57
CA SER A 375 16.17 4.33 3.43
C SER A 375 17.13 4.10 2.26
N GLY A 376 16.72 4.51 1.07
CA GLY A 376 17.54 4.34 -0.12
C GLY A 376 17.35 5.44 -1.15
N VAL A 377 18.18 5.38 -2.19
CA VAL A 377 18.17 6.27 -3.34
C VAL A 377 18.06 5.45 -4.62
N ILE A 378 17.16 5.87 -5.52
CA ILE A 378 17.06 5.30 -6.86
C ILE A 378 17.63 6.30 -7.86
N ASP A 379 18.66 5.88 -8.60
CA ASP A 379 19.16 6.62 -9.75
C ASP A 379 18.43 6.14 -11.02
N VAL A 380 17.55 7.01 -11.55
CA VAL A 380 16.73 6.72 -12.72
C VAL A 380 17.35 7.37 -13.95
N ARG A 381 17.65 6.57 -14.99
CA ARG A 381 18.08 7.03 -16.31
C ARG A 381 16.99 6.73 -17.33
N VAL A 382 16.62 7.72 -18.14
CA VAL A 382 15.51 7.59 -19.09
C VAL A 382 15.88 8.07 -20.49
N PHE A 383 15.31 7.39 -21.49
CA PHE A 383 15.32 7.81 -22.89
C PHE A 383 13.88 7.80 -23.43
N PRO A 384 13.40 8.89 -24.06
CA PRO A 384 14.10 10.14 -24.41
C PRO A 384 14.43 11.02 -23.19
N ALA A 385 15.37 11.95 -23.37
CA ALA A 385 15.92 12.77 -22.30
C ALA A 385 14.93 13.75 -21.67
N ASP A 386 13.79 14.06 -22.30
CA ASP A 386 12.77 14.96 -21.75
C ASP A 386 11.57 14.22 -21.15
N ALA A 387 11.63 12.89 -21.04
CA ALA A 387 10.60 12.09 -20.40
C ALA A 387 10.38 12.49 -18.94
N GLN A 388 9.11 12.53 -18.51
CA GLN A 388 8.68 12.82 -17.16
C GLN A 388 8.77 11.57 -16.29
N ILE A 389 9.29 11.73 -15.07
CA ILE A 389 9.50 10.64 -14.12
C ILE A 389 8.60 10.86 -12.90
N PHE A 390 7.82 9.83 -12.57
CA PHE A 390 6.93 9.83 -11.43
C PHE A 390 7.18 8.60 -10.55
N VAL A 391 6.90 8.75 -9.26
CA VAL A 391 7.03 7.68 -8.26
C VAL A 391 5.69 7.45 -7.59
N PHE A 392 5.29 6.20 -7.47
CA PHE A 392 4.05 5.81 -6.82
C PHE A 392 4.12 6.11 -5.32
N VAL A 393 3.13 6.84 -4.82
CA VAL A 393 3.02 7.21 -3.40
C VAL A 393 2.03 6.30 -2.68
N GLY A 394 1.04 5.76 -3.39
CA GLY A 394 0.01 4.92 -2.80
C GLY A 394 -1.35 5.08 -3.48
N ARG A 395 -2.38 4.49 -2.88
CA ARG A 395 -3.78 4.67 -3.28
C ARG A 395 -4.45 5.67 -2.34
N GLY A 396 -5.17 6.64 -2.88
CA GLY A 396 -5.81 7.69 -2.09
C GLY A 396 -6.89 7.15 -1.13
N PRO A 397 -7.07 7.71 0.07
CA PRO A 397 -6.22 8.72 0.69
C PRO A 397 -4.83 8.14 1.06
N THR A 398 -3.76 8.88 0.74
CA THR A 398 -2.37 8.47 1.03
C THR A 398 -1.56 9.63 1.63
N VAL A 399 -0.39 9.33 2.18
CA VAL A 399 0.49 10.29 2.86
C VAL A 399 1.90 10.19 2.28
N SER A 400 2.50 11.34 2.00
CA SER A 400 3.90 11.48 1.60
C SER A 400 4.65 12.31 2.65
N GLN A 401 5.64 11.71 3.29
CA GLN A 401 6.46 12.34 4.35
C GLN A 401 7.79 12.85 3.79
N GLY A 402 8.53 13.64 4.58
CA GLY A 402 9.85 14.16 4.18
C GLY A 402 9.79 15.19 3.04
N MET A 403 8.65 15.87 2.89
CA MET A 403 8.42 16.75 1.75
C MET A 403 8.91 18.17 2.06
N SER A 404 9.80 18.75 1.25
CA SER A 404 10.28 20.12 1.49
C SER A 404 9.12 21.12 1.50
N VAL A 405 8.94 21.83 2.61
CA VAL A 405 7.90 22.86 2.78
C VAL A 405 8.12 24.06 1.86
N ALA A 406 9.38 24.30 1.47
CA ALA A 406 9.79 25.44 0.65
C ALA A 406 9.77 25.16 -0.86
N GLY A 407 9.53 23.93 -1.28
CA GLY A 407 9.54 23.51 -2.68
C GLY A 407 8.12 23.35 -3.25
N PRO A 408 7.93 23.57 -4.57
CA PRO A 408 6.72 23.16 -5.23
C PRO A 408 6.66 21.63 -5.30
N HIS A 409 5.46 21.06 -5.23
CA HIS A 409 5.22 19.63 -5.40
C HIS A 409 4.12 19.39 -6.41
N GLU A 410 4.18 18.25 -7.08
CA GLU A 410 3.21 17.94 -8.12
C GLU A 410 2.83 16.46 -8.07
N PHE A 411 1.54 16.21 -8.12
CA PHE A 411 0.94 14.88 -8.02
C PHE A 411 0.04 14.65 -9.21
N VAL A 412 -0.01 13.39 -9.65
CA VAL A 412 -0.91 12.92 -10.69
C VAL A 412 -1.70 11.75 -10.15
N VAL A 413 -3.01 11.80 -10.36
CA VAL A 413 -3.95 10.74 -10.00
C VAL A 413 -4.50 10.14 -11.26
N PHE A 414 -4.36 8.82 -11.42
CA PHE A 414 -5.02 8.07 -12.49
C PHE A 414 -5.29 6.64 -12.04
N ASP A 415 -6.36 6.04 -12.56
CA ASP A 415 -6.69 4.63 -12.34
C ASP A 415 -7.53 4.15 -13.53
N LYS A 416 -7.88 2.86 -13.56
CA LYS A 416 -8.70 2.27 -14.63
C LYS A 416 -10.02 3.03 -14.77
N GLY A 417 -10.27 3.57 -15.97
CA GLY A 417 -11.48 4.31 -16.29
C GLY A 417 -11.49 5.77 -15.81
N LEU A 418 -10.38 6.28 -15.27
CA LEU A 418 -10.24 7.68 -14.88
C LEU A 418 -9.28 8.41 -15.82
N ARG A 419 -9.60 9.67 -16.13
CA ARG A 419 -8.69 10.60 -16.80
C ARG A 419 -7.59 11.00 -15.82
N PRO A 420 -6.31 10.99 -16.23
CA PRO A 420 -5.24 11.51 -15.40
C PRO A 420 -5.53 12.95 -14.98
N THR A 421 -5.45 13.20 -13.67
CA THR A 421 -5.70 14.51 -13.08
C THR A 421 -4.47 14.94 -12.30
N ARG A 422 -3.95 16.11 -12.65
CA ARG A 422 -2.73 16.68 -12.09
C ARG A 422 -3.10 17.75 -11.06
N ALA A 423 -2.34 17.83 -9.98
CA ALA A 423 -2.49 18.86 -8.96
C ALA A 423 -1.12 19.29 -8.45
N SER A 424 -0.92 20.60 -8.31
CA SER A 424 0.32 21.20 -7.86
C SER A 424 0.14 21.89 -6.51
N ILE A 425 1.19 21.86 -5.70
CA ILE A 425 1.34 22.62 -4.46
C ILE A 425 2.36 23.72 -4.78
N PRO A 426 1.96 24.99 -4.74
CA PRO A 426 2.87 26.09 -5.07
C PRO A 426 3.91 26.29 -3.96
N LYS A 427 5.02 26.97 -4.30
CA LYS A 427 6.15 27.22 -3.40
C LYS A 427 5.76 27.97 -2.11
N ASP A 428 4.73 28.81 -2.18
CA ASP A 428 4.21 29.65 -1.10
C ASP A 428 2.95 29.08 -0.43
N ALA A 429 2.71 27.77 -0.63
CA ALA A 429 1.63 27.05 0.03
C ALA A 429 1.67 27.23 1.56
N LYS A 430 0.50 27.38 2.17
CA LYS A 430 0.37 27.47 3.63
C LYS A 430 0.20 26.07 4.22
N TRP A 431 1.14 25.68 5.06
CA TRP A 431 1.12 24.40 5.76
C TRP A 431 0.54 24.57 7.16
N ALA A 432 -0.34 23.65 7.56
CA ALA A 432 -0.91 23.64 8.90
C ALA A 432 0.14 23.10 9.90
N PRO A 433 0.45 23.81 10.99
CA PRO A 433 1.34 23.29 12.02
C PRO A 433 0.63 22.16 12.77
N THR A 434 1.26 21.00 12.87
CA THR A 434 0.77 19.87 13.68
C THR A 434 1.87 19.41 14.65
N PRO A 435 1.53 18.61 15.69
CA PRO A 435 2.54 18.03 16.58
C PRO A 435 3.60 17.18 15.85
N ASN A 436 3.27 16.64 14.68
CA ASN A 436 4.16 15.83 13.85
C ASN A 436 4.86 16.63 12.74
N GLY A 437 4.77 17.97 12.78
CA GLY A 437 5.35 18.87 11.78
C GLY A 437 4.32 19.53 10.86
N PRO A 438 4.76 20.30 9.86
CA PRO A 438 3.90 20.95 8.88
C PRO A 438 3.11 19.93 8.06
N LEU A 439 1.81 20.14 7.90
CA LEU A 439 0.90 19.29 7.11
C LEU A 439 0.24 20.11 5.99
N TYR A 440 0.22 19.57 4.78
CA TYR A 440 -0.58 20.07 3.67
C TYR A 440 -1.60 19.01 3.23
N GLU A 441 -2.87 19.37 3.15
CA GLU A 441 -3.92 18.49 2.62
C GLU A 441 -4.20 18.85 1.16
N LEU A 442 -3.96 17.90 0.26
CA LEU A 442 -4.16 18.06 -1.18
C LEU A 442 -5.35 17.21 -1.63
N ALA A 443 -6.45 17.85 -2.01
CA ALA A 443 -7.62 17.17 -2.57
C ALA A 443 -7.51 17.12 -4.11
N ILE A 444 -7.69 15.94 -4.69
CA ILE A 444 -7.64 15.72 -6.14
C ILE A 444 -8.92 14.99 -6.58
N GLN A 445 -9.67 15.60 -7.48
CA GLN A 445 -10.90 15.03 -8.04
C GLN A 445 -10.64 14.52 -9.45
N ALA A 446 -10.51 13.21 -9.60
CA ALA A 446 -10.34 12.58 -10.90
C ALA A 446 -11.67 12.46 -11.64
N GLN A 447 -11.65 12.74 -12.94
CA GLN A 447 -12.83 12.63 -13.79
C GLN A 447 -12.87 11.25 -14.46
N PRO A 448 -14.06 10.66 -14.69
CA PRO A 448 -14.20 9.49 -15.54
C PRO A 448 -13.64 9.76 -16.94
N ALA A 449 -12.94 8.79 -17.51
CA ALA A 449 -12.47 8.87 -18.88
C ALA A 449 -13.65 8.69 -19.85
N THR A 450 -13.84 9.61 -20.79
CA THR A 450 -14.91 9.52 -21.82
C THR A 450 -14.67 8.38 -22.80
N VAL A 451 -13.40 8.05 -23.05
CA VAL A 451 -12.97 6.93 -23.90
C VAL A 451 -11.92 6.16 -23.12
N PRO A 452 -11.92 4.81 -23.13
CA PRO A 452 -10.81 4.01 -22.64
C PRO A 452 -9.58 4.30 -23.52
N SER A 453 -8.81 5.32 -23.16
CA SER A 453 -7.57 5.64 -23.86
C SER A 453 -6.47 4.75 -23.29
N TYR A 454 -5.92 3.90 -24.14
CA TYR A 454 -4.68 3.18 -23.85
C TYR A 454 -3.48 4.15 -23.79
N ALA A 455 -3.58 5.31 -24.44
CA ALA A 455 -2.59 6.38 -24.35
C ALA A 455 -2.89 7.25 -23.11
N LEU A 456 -2.02 7.16 -22.12
CA LEU A 456 -2.05 8.00 -20.93
C LEU A 456 -1.60 9.41 -21.33
N ASP A 457 -2.44 10.43 -21.19
CA ASP A 457 -2.01 11.83 -21.35
C ASP A 457 -1.84 12.46 -19.97
N LEU A 458 -0.60 12.65 -19.54
CA LEU A 458 -0.29 13.29 -18.26
C LEU A 458 -0.10 14.80 -18.38
N GLY A 459 -0.17 15.39 -19.57
CA GLY A 459 0.12 16.80 -19.80
C GLY A 459 1.58 17.19 -19.53
N THR A 460 1.86 18.49 -19.59
CA THR A 460 3.17 19.08 -19.25
C THR A 460 3.26 19.33 -17.74
N PRO A 461 4.39 19.07 -17.07
CA PRO A 461 4.52 19.35 -15.65
C PRO A 461 4.57 20.85 -15.41
N GLU A 462 3.87 21.30 -14.37
CA GLU A 462 3.77 22.69 -13.95
C GLU A 462 4.92 23.11 -13.04
N THR A 463 5.60 22.14 -12.43
CA THR A 463 6.66 22.36 -11.46
C THR A 463 8.02 21.88 -11.95
N GLN A 464 9.08 22.47 -11.41
CA GLN A 464 10.42 21.89 -11.50
C GLN A 464 10.59 20.84 -10.41
N ALA A 465 11.54 19.92 -10.60
CA ALA A 465 11.90 18.95 -9.58
C ALA A 465 12.13 19.66 -8.23
N PRO A 466 11.55 19.16 -7.12
CA PRO A 466 11.71 19.80 -5.82
C PRO A 466 13.20 19.85 -5.47
N GLY A 467 13.70 21.05 -5.22
CA GLY A 467 15.07 21.21 -4.73
C GLY A 467 15.19 20.61 -3.33
N GLY A 468 16.28 19.88 -3.07
CA GLY A 468 16.60 19.42 -1.72
C GLY A 468 16.85 20.59 -0.77
N GLY A 469 16.37 20.48 0.46
CA GLY A 469 16.64 21.43 1.55
C GLY A 469 15.40 22.17 2.09
N GLY A 470 15.53 22.64 3.34
CA GLY A 470 14.48 23.35 4.07
C GLY A 470 13.82 22.49 5.15
N ALA A 471 12.79 23.05 5.80
CA ALA A 471 11.96 22.28 6.72
C ALA A 471 11.17 21.23 5.94
N GLU A 472 11.09 20.02 6.48
CA GLU A 472 10.28 18.94 5.91
C GLU A 472 8.87 18.96 6.51
N GLY A 473 7.91 18.51 5.72
CA GLY A 473 6.51 18.41 6.06
C GLY A 473 5.89 17.13 5.51
N THR A 474 4.60 16.98 5.78
CA THR A 474 3.79 15.86 5.34
C THR A 474 2.70 16.34 4.38
N ILE A 475 2.54 15.67 3.24
CA ILE A 475 1.44 15.93 2.31
C ILE A 475 0.45 14.76 2.40
N ARG A 476 -0.80 15.06 2.77
CA ARG A 476 -1.90 14.09 2.73
C ARG A 476 -2.69 14.30 1.45
N VAL A 477 -2.63 13.33 0.55
CA VAL A 477 -3.37 13.36 -0.73
C VAL A 477 -4.70 12.64 -0.56
N ILE A 478 -5.80 13.35 -0.79
CA ILE A 478 -7.17 12.84 -0.71
C ILE A 478 -7.72 12.77 -2.13
N THR A 479 -8.09 11.58 -2.61
CA THR A 479 -8.61 11.38 -3.97
C THR A 479 -10.12 11.16 -3.98
N ASN A 480 -10.77 11.64 -5.05
CA ASN A 480 -12.14 11.28 -5.39
C ASN A 480 -12.17 10.78 -6.86
N PRO A 481 -12.49 9.50 -7.13
CA PRO A 481 -12.90 8.48 -6.17
C PRO A 481 -11.77 8.05 -5.20
N PRO A 482 -12.11 7.48 -4.03
CA PRO A 482 -11.13 6.87 -3.15
C PRO A 482 -10.52 5.62 -3.81
N GLY A 483 -9.29 5.29 -3.45
CA GLY A 483 -8.55 4.13 -3.95
C GLY A 483 -7.76 4.40 -5.23
N SER A 484 -7.91 5.56 -5.88
CA SER A 484 -7.15 5.91 -7.08
C SER A 484 -5.65 5.95 -6.83
N LYS A 485 -4.85 5.55 -7.81
CA LYS A 485 -3.39 5.61 -7.69
C LYS A 485 -2.88 7.04 -7.71
N VAL A 486 -1.96 7.34 -6.81
CA VAL A 486 -1.30 8.66 -6.68
C VAL A 486 0.17 8.49 -7.02
N TYR A 487 0.66 9.30 -7.94
CA TYR A 487 2.06 9.39 -8.31
C TYR A 487 2.57 10.81 -8.05
N ARG A 488 3.79 10.94 -7.53
CA ARG A 488 4.50 12.22 -7.35
C ARG A 488 5.43 12.44 -8.53
N PHE A 489 5.40 13.62 -9.13
CA PHE A 489 6.37 14.04 -10.12
C PHE A 489 7.72 14.30 -9.44
N VAL A 490 8.79 13.68 -9.95
CA VAL A 490 10.14 13.82 -9.38
C VAL A 490 11.06 14.63 -10.29
N GLY A 491 10.84 14.59 -11.60
CA GLY A 491 11.64 15.39 -12.54
C GLY A 491 11.45 14.96 -13.98
N ARG A 492 12.31 15.52 -14.85
CA ARG A 492 12.46 15.10 -16.24
C ARG A 492 13.83 14.45 -16.42
N GLY A 493 13.99 13.62 -17.44
CA GLY A 493 15.27 13.01 -17.80
C GLY A 493 16.37 14.02 -18.17
N PRO A 494 17.53 13.52 -18.63
CA PRO A 494 17.84 12.11 -18.86
C PRO A 494 18.10 11.34 -17.56
N THR A 495 18.30 12.04 -16.44
CA THR A 495 18.56 11.45 -15.13
C THR A 495 17.71 12.10 -14.04
N ALA A 496 17.25 11.30 -13.09
CA ALA A 496 16.62 11.79 -11.86
C ALA A 496 17.03 10.93 -10.67
N ARG A 497 17.16 11.56 -9.51
CA ARG A 497 17.45 10.91 -8.24
C ARG A 497 16.19 10.88 -7.39
N VAL A 498 15.76 9.70 -6.97
CA VAL A 498 14.57 9.52 -6.13
C VAL A 498 15.00 9.05 -4.75
N GLU A 499 14.69 9.83 -3.72
CA GLU A 499 14.82 9.40 -2.33
C GLU A 499 13.60 8.57 -1.92
N VAL A 500 13.82 7.41 -1.31
CA VAL A 500 12.76 6.54 -0.81
C VAL A 500 12.91 6.28 0.69
N PRO A 501 11.79 6.30 1.45
CA PRO A 501 11.82 6.15 2.90
C PRO A 501 12.05 4.71 3.36
N SER A 502 11.87 3.72 2.49
CA SER A 502 12.05 2.31 2.82
C SER A 502 12.48 1.49 1.61
N ILE A 503 13.49 0.64 1.80
CA ILE A 503 13.94 -0.35 0.80
C ILE A 503 13.21 -1.69 0.88
N HIS A 504 12.42 -1.91 1.94
CA HIS A 504 11.68 -3.16 2.14
C HIS A 504 10.35 -3.18 1.36
N GLU A 505 9.91 -2.02 0.88
CA GLU A 505 8.70 -1.87 0.07
C GLU A 505 9.07 -1.75 -1.41
N GLY A 506 8.27 -2.39 -2.27
CA GLY A 506 8.44 -2.27 -3.72
C GLY A 506 8.13 -0.85 -4.20
N GLN A 507 9.07 -0.23 -4.92
CA GLN A 507 8.94 1.13 -5.42
C GLN A 507 8.50 1.11 -6.89
N GLU A 508 7.28 1.58 -7.17
CA GLU A 508 6.76 1.67 -8.54
C GLU A 508 7.14 3.03 -9.16
N VAL A 509 7.87 3.00 -10.28
CA VAL A 509 8.29 4.19 -11.05
C VAL A 509 7.54 4.20 -12.38
N LEU A 510 6.99 5.34 -12.75
CA LEU A 510 6.30 5.58 -14.02
C LEU A 510 7.09 6.60 -14.85
N VAL A 511 7.38 6.26 -16.10
CA VAL A 511 8.09 7.13 -17.04
C VAL A 511 7.17 7.42 -18.22
N TYR A 512 6.93 8.70 -18.48
CA TYR A 512 5.97 9.18 -19.48
C TYR A 512 6.60 10.18 -20.43
N HIS A 513 6.29 10.05 -21.72
CA HIS A 513 6.57 11.07 -22.72
C HIS A 513 5.45 11.07 -23.77
N PRO A 514 4.95 12.25 -24.23
CA PRO A 514 3.77 12.33 -25.10
C PRO A 514 3.93 11.60 -26.45
N GLY A 515 5.14 11.56 -27.01
CA GLY A 515 5.44 10.86 -28.26
C GLY A 515 5.77 9.36 -28.13
N TYR A 516 5.80 8.80 -26.92
CA TYR A 516 6.34 7.46 -26.65
C TYR A 516 5.41 6.64 -25.76
N GLU A 517 5.55 5.31 -25.79
CA GLU A 517 4.78 4.41 -24.93
C GLU A 517 5.17 4.63 -23.46
N THR A 518 4.17 4.78 -22.59
CA THR A 518 4.41 4.94 -21.15
C THR A 518 4.94 3.63 -20.57
N ARG A 519 6.04 3.70 -19.79
CA ARG A 519 6.61 2.53 -19.12
C ARG A 519 6.45 2.62 -17.62
N ARG A 520 6.25 1.45 -17.02
CA ARG A 520 6.23 1.26 -15.57
C ARG A 520 7.30 0.26 -15.18
N ALA A 521 8.06 0.57 -14.14
CA ALA A 521 9.01 -0.32 -13.52
C ALA A 521 8.71 -0.47 -12.03
N VAL A 522 9.11 -1.59 -11.44
CA VAL A 522 9.02 -1.83 -9.99
C VAL A 522 10.41 -2.25 -9.51
N ILE A 523 10.90 -1.56 -8.48
CA ILE A 523 12.16 -1.87 -7.79
C ILE A 523 11.79 -2.62 -6.52
N GLY A 524 12.15 -3.89 -6.44
CA GLY A 524 11.89 -4.73 -5.28
C GLY A 524 13.03 -4.71 -4.26
N PRO A 525 12.84 -5.33 -3.07
CA PRO A 525 13.86 -5.41 -2.03
C PRO A 525 15.20 -6.01 -2.50
N SER A 526 15.19 -6.88 -3.50
CA SER A 526 16.39 -7.52 -4.06
C SER A 526 17.23 -6.63 -4.99
N ASP A 527 16.68 -5.50 -5.44
CA ASP A 527 17.36 -4.61 -6.40
C ASP A 527 18.26 -3.58 -5.69
N TRP A 528 18.16 -3.51 -4.36
CA TRP A 528 18.94 -2.61 -3.52
C TRP A 528 20.34 -3.16 -3.26
N GLN A 529 21.33 -2.28 -3.38
CA GLN A 529 22.71 -2.55 -3.05
C GLN A 529 23.14 -1.65 -1.88
N PRO A 530 23.84 -2.19 -0.87
CA PRO A 530 24.38 -1.35 0.21
C PRO A 530 25.44 -0.42 -0.38
N VAL A 531 25.37 0.86 -0.03
CA VAL A 531 26.41 1.84 -0.32
C VAL A 531 27.31 1.92 0.91
N GLU A 532 28.63 1.94 0.74
CA GLU A 532 29.59 1.99 1.86
C GLU A 532 29.42 3.23 2.76
N ALA A 533 28.68 4.23 2.31
CA ALA A 533 28.32 5.42 3.07
C ALA A 533 27.03 5.19 3.91
N GLU A 534 27.17 5.28 5.23
CA GLU A 534 26.10 5.62 6.19
C GLU A 534 24.83 4.75 6.19
N GLY A 535 24.92 3.48 5.81
CA GLY A 535 23.76 2.57 5.84
C GLY A 535 22.70 2.90 4.77
N LEU A 536 23.05 3.75 3.81
CA LEU A 536 22.21 4.04 2.65
C LEU A 536 22.31 2.89 1.65
N HIS A 537 21.19 2.63 0.99
CA HIS A 537 21.13 1.68 -0.11
C HIS A 537 20.87 2.44 -1.41
N ALA A 538 21.38 1.91 -2.51
CA ALA A 538 21.16 2.45 -3.85
C ALA A 538 20.56 1.39 -4.76
N ALA A 539 19.71 1.85 -5.68
CA ALA A 539 19.21 1.07 -6.80
C ALA A 539 19.37 1.89 -8.09
N SER A 540 19.61 1.23 -9.20
CA SER A 540 19.72 1.87 -10.52
C SER A 540 18.61 1.37 -11.42
N LEU A 541 17.93 2.29 -12.10
CA LEU A 541 16.85 1.98 -13.03
C LEU A 541 17.10 2.66 -14.38
N GLU A 542 17.22 1.87 -15.44
CA GLU A 542 17.33 2.37 -16.81
C GLU A 542 16.03 2.07 -17.57
N VAL A 543 15.40 3.10 -18.14
CA VAL A 543 14.11 2.99 -18.85
C VAL A 543 14.21 3.59 -20.24
N GLU A 544 14.03 2.75 -21.25
CA GLU A 544 13.89 3.16 -22.64
C GLU A 544 12.42 3.12 -23.05
N LEU A 545 11.87 4.25 -23.48
CA LEU A 545 10.51 4.32 -24.00
C LEU A 545 10.53 4.01 -25.51
N PRO A 546 9.70 3.08 -26.01
CA PRO A 546 9.46 2.92 -27.45
C PRO A 546 8.67 4.08 -28.03
N ALA A 547 9.01 4.55 -29.23
CA ALA A 547 8.22 5.57 -29.93
C ALA A 547 6.83 5.03 -30.28
N LEU A 548 5.79 5.87 -30.16
CA LEU A 548 4.45 5.50 -30.60
C LEU A 548 4.39 5.41 -32.14
N PRO A 549 3.61 4.46 -32.69
CA PRO A 549 3.40 4.38 -34.14
C PRO A 549 2.72 5.67 -34.63
N GLY A 550 3.48 6.50 -35.35
CA GLY A 550 3.03 7.82 -35.83
C GLY A 550 3.82 9.00 -35.26
N SER A 551 4.60 8.80 -34.20
CA SER A 551 5.51 9.82 -33.64
C SER A 551 6.86 9.88 -34.36
N VAL A 552 6.94 9.43 -35.62
CA VAL A 552 8.18 9.60 -36.41
C VAL A 552 8.36 11.11 -36.60
N VAL A 553 9.19 11.67 -35.72
CA VAL A 553 9.67 13.04 -35.82
C VAL A 553 10.26 13.14 -37.21
N LEU A 554 9.66 13.96 -38.07
CA LEU A 554 10.30 14.36 -39.31
C LEU A 554 11.63 14.99 -38.89
N GLU A 555 12.73 14.24 -39.05
CA GLU A 555 14.06 14.79 -38.84
C GLU A 555 14.10 16.11 -39.62
N PRO A 556 14.45 17.23 -38.95
CA PRO A 556 14.58 18.49 -39.66
C PRO A 556 15.60 18.25 -40.76
N MET A 557 15.15 18.28 -42.03
CA MET A 557 16.05 18.22 -43.16
C MET A 557 17.08 19.33 -42.95
N GLU A 558 18.32 18.94 -42.64
CA GLU A 558 19.45 19.88 -42.60
C GLU A 558 19.49 20.58 -43.97
N GLN A 559 19.23 21.90 -43.94
CA GLN A 559 19.34 22.79 -45.11
C GLN A 559 20.75 23.33 -45.25
#